data_AF-A0A135T7L1-F1
#
_entry.id   AF-A0A135T7L1-F1
#
_cell.length_a   1.000
_cell.length_b   1.000
_cell.length_c   1.000
_cell.angle_alpha   90.00
_cell.angle_beta   90.00
_cell.angle_gamma   90.00
#
_symmetry.space_group_name_H-M   'P 1'
#
loop_
_entity.id
_entity.type
_entity.pdbx_description
1 polymer ?
#
loop_
_entity_poly.entity_id
_entity_poly.type
_entity_poly.pdbx_seq_one_letter_code
_entity_poly.pdbx_strand_id
1 'polypeptide(L)'
;MQPLVLYSHSHGPNPWKLRRSQARDLHFAEPNGRLPSIVDPNTGIKLWESDAIVEYLIDQCECRQWLFFQVSGQAPYYGQASWFINFHPEKVQSAVDRYIKEMHRVNNVLDKVLRQGTFKES
;
A
#
# COMPACT_ATOMS: atom_id res chain seq x y z
N MET A 1 -10.50 25.42 -1.32
CA MET A 1 -10.25 24.11 -1.94
C MET A 1 -11.35 23.16 -1.49
N GLN A 2 -11.92 22.38 -2.41
CA GLN A 2 -12.89 21.35 -2.06
C GLN A 2 -12.16 20.09 -1.55
N PRO A 3 -12.72 19.35 -0.57
CA PRO A 3 -12.09 18.14 -0.05
C PRO A 3 -12.08 17.00 -1.09
N LEU A 4 -11.05 16.16 -1.04
CA LEU A 4 -10.97 14.93 -1.84
C LEU A 4 -12.06 13.94 -1.41
N VAL A 5 -12.60 13.20 -2.38
CA VAL A 5 -13.56 12.12 -2.10
C VAL A 5 -12.83 10.79 -2.15
N LEU A 6 -12.79 10.07 -1.02
CA LEU A 6 -12.18 8.74 -0.89
C LEU A 6 -13.25 7.65 -0.90
N TYR A 7 -13.08 6.69 -1.80
CA TYR A 7 -13.83 5.44 -1.86
C TYR A 7 -12.95 4.29 -1.37
N SER A 8 -13.40 3.59 -0.34
CA SER A 8 -12.57 2.61 0.38
C SER A 8 -13.45 1.53 1.04
N HIS A 9 -12.86 0.55 1.68
CA HIS A 9 -13.56 -0.41 2.54
C HIS A 9 -12.77 -0.69 3.82
N SER A 10 -13.39 -1.33 4.81
CA SER A 10 -12.80 -1.57 6.13
C SER A 10 -11.77 -2.72 6.18
N HIS A 11 -11.51 -3.43 5.10
CA HIS A 11 -10.72 -4.68 5.12
C HIS A 11 -9.44 -4.59 4.28
N GLY A 12 -8.37 -5.25 4.72
CA GLY A 12 -7.13 -5.39 3.94
C GLY A 12 -6.19 -4.17 3.97
N PRO A 13 -4.91 -4.33 3.62
CA PRO A 13 -3.88 -3.32 3.90
C PRO A 13 -4.00 -2.05 3.05
N ASN A 14 -4.37 -2.17 1.76
CA ASN A 14 -4.36 -1.04 0.83
C ASN A 14 -5.38 0.06 1.18
N PRO A 15 -6.65 -0.27 1.53
CA PRO A 15 -7.62 0.71 2.02
C PRO A 15 -7.16 1.49 3.27
N TRP A 16 -6.43 0.83 4.17
CA TRP A 16 -5.98 1.43 5.43
C TRP A 16 -4.84 2.43 5.24
N LYS A 17 -4.07 2.33 4.16
CA LYS A 17 -3.03 3.32 3.81
C LYS A 17 -3.59 4.74 3.68
N LEU A 18 -4.85 4.87 3.27
CA LEU A 18 -5.50 6.16 2.96
C LEU A 18 -6.55 6.56 3.99
N ARG A 19 -6.81 5.74 5.00
CA ARG A 19 -7.90 5.96 5.95
C ARG A 19 -7.52 7.02 7.00
N ARG A 20 -7.76 8.30 6.68
CA ARG A 20 -7.98 9.36 7.68
C ARG A 20 -9.45 9.76 7.66
N SER A 21 -10.18 9.36 8.71
CA SER A 21 -11.51 9.77 9.19
C SER A 21 -12.69 10.05 8.23
N GLN A 22 -12.57 10.02 6.89
CA GLN A 22 -13.63 10.45 5.96
C GLN A 22 -13.73 9.60 4.68
N ALA A 23 -13.65 8.27 4.78
CA ALA A 23 -14.05 7.42 3.66
C ALA A 23 -15.58 7.39 3.55
N ARG A 24 -16.14 7.69 2.38
CA ARG A 24 -17.57 7.48 2.09
C ARG A 24 -17.70 6.17 1.32
N ASP A 25 -18.56 5.27 1.80
CA ASP A 25 -18.90 4.01 1.12
C ASP A 25 -19.75 4.32 -0.12
N LEU A 26 -19.08 4.78 -1.18
CA LEU A 26 -19.68 5.07 -2.46
C LEU A 26 -18.85 4.35 -3.53
N HIS A 27 -19.50 3.73 -4.50
CA HIS A 27 -18.82 2.97 -5.55
C HIS A 27 -18.52 3.90 -6.74
N PHE A 28 -17.27 4.27 -6.90
CA PHE A 28 -16.75 4.71 -8.18
C PHE A 28 -16.42 3.46 -9.01
N ALA A 29 -16.92 3.39 -10.25
CA ALA A 29 -16.63 2.29 -11.17
C ALA A 29 -15.22 2.45 -11.73
N GLU A 30 -14.25 1.83 -11.08
CA GLU A 30 -12.87 1.76 -11.56
C GLU A 30 -12.63 0.41 -12.31
N PRO A 31 -11.79 0.39 -13.36
CA PRO A 31 -11.69 -0.76 -14.27
C PRO A 31 -11.17 -2.06 -13.64
N ASN A 32 -10.40 -2.00 -12.56
CA ASN A 32 -9.75 -3.13 -11.88
C ASN A 32 -10.64 -3.82 -10.82
N GLY A 33 -11.85 -3.31 -10.53
CA GLY A 33 -12.75 -3.78 -9.48
C GLY A 33 -12.19 -3.80 -8.03
N ARG A 34 -11.10 -3.10 -7.74
CA ARG A 34 -10.36 -3.01 -6.48
C ARG A 34 -10.33 -1.59 -5.91
N LEU A 35 -10.50 -1.52 -4.60
CA LEU A 35 -10.39 -0.30 -3.81
C LEU A 35 -9.02 -0.25 -3.10
N PRO A 36 -8.50 0.94 -2.73
CA PRO A 36 -9.16 2.25 -2.72
C PRO A 36 -9.04 3.07 -4.02
N SER A 37 -9.90 4.08 -4.16
CA SER A 37 -9.88 5.09 -5.23
C SER A 37 -10.23 6.50 -4.70
N ILE A 38 -9.73 7.57 -5.33
CA ILE A 38 -10.07 8.96 -5.01
C ILE A 38 -10.57 9.74 -6.22
N VAL A 39 -11.36 10.79 -5.93
CA VAL A 39 -11.71 11.85 -6.87
C VAL A 39 -11.28 13.19 -6.28
N ASP A 40 -10.50 13.95 -7.04
CA ASP A 40 -10.15 15.33 -6.71
C ASP A 40 -11.08 16.29 -7.46
N PRO A 41 -12.04 16.95 -6.78
CA PRO A 41 -12.96 17.88 -7.41
C PRO A 41 -12.30 19.19 -7.87
N ASN A 42 -11.08 19.49 -7.41
CA ASN A 42 -10.37 20.72 -7.79
C ASN A 42 -9.65 20.57 -9.14
N THR A 43 -9.22 19.35 -9.49
CA THR A 43 -8.50 19.05 -10.74
C THR A 43 -9.32 18.17 -11.71
N GLY A 44 -10.39 17.53 -11.22
CA GLY A 44 -11.19 16.55 -11.97
C GLY A 44 -10.52 15.18 -12.08
N ILE A 45 -9.35 14.99 -11.46
CA ILE A 45 -8.58 13.75 -11.52
C ILE A 45 -9.29 12.64 -10.73
N LYS A 46 -9.27 11.43 -11.30
CA LYS A 46 -9.75 10.20 -10.65
C LYS A 46 -8.61 9.20 -10.63
N LEU A 47 -8.26 8.70 -9.45
CA LEU A 47 -7.13 7.77 -9.26
C LEU A 47 -7.59 6.52 -8.54
N TRP A 48 -7.03 5.38 -8.94
CA TRP A 48 -7.12 4.07 -8.31
C TRP A 48 -5.67 3.56 -8.10
N GLU A 49 -5.50 2.42 -7.44
CA GLU A 49 -4.23 1.97 -6.82
C GLU A 49 -3.80 2.83 -5.62
N SER A 50 -3.70 2.21 -4.43
CA SER A 50 -3.41 2.96 -3.20
C SER A 50 -2.12 3.77 -3.28
N ASP A 51 -1.14 3.28 -4.02
CA ASP A 51 0.19 3.88 -4.06
C ASP A 51 0.27 5.02 -5.06
N ALA A 52 -0.44 4.96 -6.19
CA ALA A 52 -0.60 6.11 -7.08
C ALA A 52 -1.33 7.27 -6.38
N ILE A 53 -2.27 6.94 -5.49
CA ILE A 53 -2.97 7.92 -4.67
C ILE A 53 -2.03 8.57 -3.65
N VAL A 54 -1.20 7.78 -2.96
CA VAL A 54 -0.19 8.37 -2.06
C VAL A 54 0.81 9.21 -2.85
N GLU A 55 1.23 8.77 -4.04
CA GLU A 55 2.14 9.53 -4.90
C GLU A 55 1.56 10.90 -5.29
N TYR A 56 0.26 10.97 -5.55
CA TYR A 56 -0.44 12.24 -5.80
C TYR A 56 -0.47 13.18 -4.59
N LEU A 57 -0.48 12.62 -3.37
CA LEU A 57 -0.57 13.38 -2.12
C LEU A 57 0.80 13.79 -1.55
N ILE A 58 1.88 13.11 -1.94
CA ILE A 58 3.23 13.39 -1.45
C ILE A 58 4.00 14.28 -2.42
N ASP A 59 4.64 15.31 -1.87
CA ASP A 59 5.49 16.23 -2.64
C ASP A 59 6.99 15.91 -2.49
N GLN A 60 7.34 15.09 -1.50
CA GLN A 60 8.73 14.84 -1.10
C GLN A 60 9.32 13.57 -1.74
N CYS A 61 10.50 13.71 -2.35
CA CYS A 61 11.21 12.60 -3.01
C CYS A 61 11.57 11.46 -2.06
N GLU A 62 11.93 11.75 -0.81
CA GLU A 62 12.24 10.72 0.20
C GLU A 62 11.00 9.88 0.55
N CYS A 63 9.83 10.51 0.71
CA CYS A 63 8.57 9.80 0.90
C CYS A 63 8.25 8.89 -0.30
N ARG A 64 8.54 9.36 -1.52
CA ARG A 64 8.33 8.58 -2.75
C ARG A 64 9.26 7.37 -2.84
N GLN A 65 10.51 7.49 -2.39
CA GLN A 65 11.43 6.36 -2.30
C GLN A 65 10.89 5.25 -1.38
N TRP A 66 10.41 5.62 -0.19
CA TRP A 66 9.84 4.67 0.76
C TRP A 66 8.50 4.10 0.30
N LEU A 67 7.69 4.91 -0.41
CA LEU A 67 6.48 4.43 -1.07
C LEU A 67 6.83 3.34 -2.08
N PHE A 68 7.74 3.58 -3.03
CA PHE A 68 8.10 2.57 -4.03
C PHE A 68 8.75 1.34 -3.40
N PHE A 69 9.54 1.49 -2.33
CA PHE A 69 10.02 0.34 -1.56
C PHE A 69 8.88 -0.53 -1.02
N GLN A 70 7.78 0.09 -0.59
CA GLN A 70 6.56 -0.59 -0.17
C GLN A 70 5.86 -1.28 -1.35
N VAL A 71 5.66 -0.58 -2.46
CA VAL A 71 4.91 -1.06 -3.64
C VAL A 71 5.60 -2.24 -4.32
N SER A 72 6.91 -2.14 -4.58
CA SER A 72 7.64 -3.11 -5.38
C SER A 72 8.32 -4.18 -4.54
N GLY A 73 8.60 -3.88 -3.27
CA GLY A 73 9.23 -4.79 -2.32
C GLY A 73 8.22 -5.43 -1.40
N GLN A 74 7.75 -4.68 -0.41
CA GLN A 74 6.96 -5.25 0.67
C GLN A 74 5.66 -5.93 0.18
N ALA A 75 4.82 -5.20 -0.58
CA ALA A 75 3.48 -5.68 -0.91
C ALA A 75 3.46 -7.00 -1.71
N PRO A 76 4.25 -7.17 -2.79
CA PRO A 76 4.25 -8.40 -3.57
C PRO A 76 4.77 -9.59 -2.77
N TYR A 77 5.88 -9.43 -2.04
CA TYR A 77 6.48 -10.54 -1.31
C TYR A 77 5.60 -11.00 -0.13
N TYR A 78 4.91 -10.07 0.55
CA TYR A 78 4.00 -10.41 1.65
C TYR A 78 2.73 -11.09 1.11
N GLY A 79 2.21 -10.61 -0.02
CA GLY A 79 1.09 -11.24 -0.72
C GLY A 79 1.41 -12.67 -1.15
N GLN A 80 2.59 -12.89 -1.73
CA GLN A 80 3.04 -14.23 -2.14
C GLN A 80 3.28 -15.16 -0.95
N ALA A 81 3.90 -14.68 0.13
CA ALA A 81 4.04 -15.46 1.36
C ALA A 81 2.66 -15.93 1.87
N SER A 82 1.70 -15.00 1.97
CA SER A 82 0.34 -15.32 2.40
C SER A 82 -0.35 -16.31 1.45
N TRP A 83 -0.17 -16.16 0.14
CA TRP A 83 -0.67 -17.09 -0.86
C TRP A 83 -0.15 -18.51 -0.67
N PHE A 84 1.17 -18.69 -0.62
CA PHE A 84 1.78 -20.02 -0.48
C PHE A 84 1.51 -20.68 0.88
N ILE A 85 1.33 -19.89 1.94
CA ILE A 85 1.00 -20.41 3.27
C ILE A 85 -0.47 -20.84 3.35
N ASN A 86 -1.40 -19.99 2.90
CA ASN A 86 -2.82 -20.12 3.23
C ASN A 86 -3.69 -20.64 2.08
N PHE A 87 -3.34 -20.35 0.83
CA PHE A 87 -4.27 -20.47 -0.29
C PHE A 87 -3.79 -21.43 -1.40
N HIS A 88 -2.48 -21.60 -1.56
CA HIS A 88 -1.94 -22.48 -2.58
C HIS A 88 -2.39 -23.94 -2.32
N PRO A 89 -2.87 -24.67 -3.36
CA PRO A 89 -3.46 -25.99 -3.19
C PRO A 89 -2.45 -27.04 -2.67
N GLU A 90 -1.18 -26.86 -3.03
CA GLU A 90 -0.08 -27.72 -2.58
C GLU A 90 0.86 -26.99 -1.61
N LYS A 91 1.44 -27.72 -0.67
CA LYS A 91 2.44 -27.18 0.24
C LYS A 91 3.83 -27.23 -0.40
N VAL A 92 4.23 -26.09 -0.96
CA VAL A 92 5.55 -25.91 -1.59
C VAL A 92 6.50 -25.24 -0.61
N GLN A 93 7.19 -26.04 0.22
CA GLN A 93 8.03 -25.52 1.31
C GLN A 93 9.13 -24.57 0.81
N SER A 94 9.77 -24.88 -0.33
CA SER A 94 10.80 -24.03 -0.92
C SER A 94 10.29 -22.63 -1.31
N ALA A 95 9.03 -22.52 -1.74
CA ALA A 95 8.40 -21.24 -2.05
C ALA A 95 8.10 -20.46 -0.75
N VAL A 96 7.53 -21.13 0.26
CA VAL A 96 7.27 -20.54 1.58
C VAL A 96 8.57 -19.99 2.19
N ASP A 97 9.63 -20.78 2.22
CA ASP A 97 10.94 -20.37 2.77
C ASP A 97 11.53 -19.18 2.02
N ARG A 98 11.42 -19.18 0.68
CA ARG A 98 11.86 -18.05 -0.16
C ARG A 98 11.15 -16.76 0.23
N TYR A 99 9.82 -16.77 0.30
CA TYR A 99 9.05 -15.56 0.57
C TYR A 99 9.19 -15.09 2.02
N ILE A 100 9.23 -16.00 3.00
CA ILE A 100 9.50 -15.66 4.40
C ILE A 100 10.89 -15.02 4.55
N LYS A 101 11.92 -15.59 3.91
CA LYS A 101 13.28 -15.03 3.94
C LYS A 101 13.30 -13.60 3.37
N GLU A 102 12.56 -13.35 2.30
CA GLU A 102 12.46 -12.02 1.71
C GLU A 102 11.67 -11.03 2.61
N MET A 103 10.62 -11.48 3.30
CA MET A 103 9.94 -10.67 4.32
C MET A 103 10.90 -10.24 5.44
N HIS A 104 11.74 -11.16 5.94
CA HIS A 104 12.76 -10.83 6.93
C HIS A 104 13.77 -9.82 6.39
N ARG A 105 14.20 -9.95 5.12
CA ARG A 105 15.10 -8.99 4.48
C ARG A 105 14.48 -7.59 4.42
N VAL A 106 13.22 -7.48 4.01
CA VAL A 106 12.46 -6.21 3.96
C VAL A 106 12.35 -5.59 5.37
N ASN A 107 11.98 -6.37 6.37
CA ASN A 107 11.91 -5.91 7.76
C ASN A 107 13.27 -5.42 8.29
N ASN A 108 14.37 -6.09 7.92
CA ASN A 108 15.71 -5.68 8.33
C ASN A 108 16.15 -4.35 7.71
N VAL A 109 15.67 -4.01 6.50
CA VAL A 109 15.91 -2.68 5.92
C VAL A 109 15.20 -1.61 6.74
N LEU A 110 13.94 -1.85 7.10
CA LEU A 110 13.17 -0.93 7.94
C LEU A 110 13.81 -0.74 9.32
N ASP A 111 14.16 -1.84 10.00
CA ASP A 111 14.80 -1.81 11.33
C ASP A 111 16.11 -1.01 11.32
N LYS A 112 16.95 -1.20 10.30
CA LYS A 112 18.21 -0.45 10.16
C LYS A 112 17.99 1.06 10.07
N VAL A 113 17.00 1.50 9.30
CA VAL A 113 16.73 2.93 9.11
C VAL A 113 16.01 3.52 10.32
N LEU A 114 15.02 2.81 10.88
CA LEU A 114 14.29 3.29 12.05
C LEU A 114 15.18 3.46 13.28
N ARG A 115 16.18 2.59 13.46
CA ARG A 115 17.19 2.74 14.52
C ARG A 115 18.06 4.00 14.41
N GLN A 116 18.17 4.59 13.23
CA GLN A 116 18.93 5.81 13.01
C GLN A 116 18.15 7.07 13.46
N GLY A 117 16.85 6.95 13.75
CA GLY A 117 16.02 8.05 14.27
C GLY A 117 15.82 9.20 13.28
N THR A 118 15.95 8.94 11.97
CA THR A 118 15.98 9.96 10.91
C THR A 118 14.61 10.51 10.52
N PHE A 119 13.50 9.88 10.92
CA PHE A 119 12.16 10.38 10.63
C PHE A 119 11.70 11.28 11.77
N LYS A 120 11.63 12.60 11.51
CA LYS A 120 11.01 13.57 12.42
C LYS A 120 9.54 13.73 12.05
N GLU A 121 8.68 13.81 13.05
CA GLU A 121 7.30 14.27 12.83
C GLU A 121 7.34 15.73 12.35
N SER A 122 6.67 15.99 11.23
CA SER A 122 6.44 17.32 10.67
C SER A 122 5.24 18.00 11.30
#